data_AF-M0DC83-F1
#
_entry.id   AF-M0DC83-F1
#
_cell.length_a   1.000
_cell.length_b   1.000
_cell.length_c   1.000
_cell.angle_alpha   90.00
_cell.angle_beta   90.00
_cell.angle_gamma   90.00
#
_symmetry.space_group_name_H-M   'P 1'
#
loop_
_entity.id
_entity.type
_entity.pdbx_description
1 polymer ?
#
loop_
_entity_poly.entity_id
_entity_poly.type
_entity_poly.pdbx_seq_one_letter_code
_entity_poly.pdbx_strand_id
1 'polypeptide(L)'
;MLPTHVLAGMLLAAPLVRAAPELAPVGFAAGFLGGLLPDLDMYTGHRRTLHYPVYYSVLAVPALLAAVAAPSTLTVGVAFFLLGAALHSVADMYGGGLELRPWEGNSDRAVYDHHREKWIAPRRGVRYDGAVEDLALSVGLAVPLLLLVGAPLRQVVIGTLAVAVAYTVLRRRLAEIAAAVIPLLPSSLDSYLPDRYR
;
A
#
# COMPACT_ATOMS: atom_id res chain seq x y z
N MET A 1 3.14 4.86 0.86
CA MET A 1 4.26 4.21 1.60
C MET A 1 4.64 2.89 0.95
N LEU A 2 5.73 2.76 0.19
CA LEU A 2 5.94 1.56 -0.64
C LEU A 2 7.16 0.72 -0.20
N PRO A 3 7.04 -0.60 0.00
CA PRO A 3 5.83 -1.46 0.01
C PRO A 3 5.31 -1.76 1.44
N THR A 4 5.55 -0.86 2.40
CA THR A 4 5.13 -1.03 3.80
C THR A 4 3.64 -1.39 3.95
N HIS A 5 2.76 -0.81 3.13
CA HIS A 5 1.31 -1.05 3.20
C HIS A 5 0.92 -2.51 2.89
N VAL A 6 1.60 -3.22 1.97
CA VAL A 6 1.21 -4.62 1.65
C VAL A 6 1.62 -5.56 2.77
N LEU A 7 2.76 -5.31 3.41
CA LEU A 7 3.21 -6.08 4.58
C LEU A 7 2.31 -5.81 5.77
N ALA A 8 1.93 -4.55 6.00
CA ALA A 8 0.99 -4.18 7.04
C ALA A 8 -0.38 -4.84 6.80
N GLY A 9 -0.87 -4.79 5.56
CA GLY A 9 -2.10 -5.44 5.10
C GLY A 9 -2.10 -6.95 5.36
N MET A 10 -1.00 -7.62 5.01
CA MET A 10 -0.80 -9.03 5.26
C MET A 10 -0.79 -9.34 6.77
N LEU A 11 -0.06 -8.56 7.57
CA LEU A 11 0.11 -8.82 9.01
C LEU A 11 -1.19 -8.71 9.81
N LEU A 12 -2.20 -7.98 9.31
CA LEU A 12 -3.53 -7.94 9.94
C LEU A 12 -4.13 -9.33 10.14
N ALA A 13 -3.81 -10.31 9.27
CA ALA A 13 -4.31 -11.68 9.35
C ALA A 13 -3.61 -12.55 10.41
N ALA A 14 -2.60 -12.04 11.12
CA ALA A 14 -1.87 -12.78 12.15
C ALA A 14 -2.75 -13.50 13.19
N PRO A 15 -3.87 -12.93 13.69
CA PRO A 15 -4.73 -13.61 14.65
C PRO A 15 -5.33 -14.93 14.12
N LEU A 16 -5.50 -15.09 12.80
CA LEU A 16 -6.03 -16.30 12.20
C LEU A 16 -5.12 -17.52 12.44
N VAL A 17 -3.81 -17.31 12.57
CA VAL A 17 -2.85 -18.40 12.84
C VAL A 17 -3.21 -19.18 14.12
N ARG A 18 -3.88 -18.52 15.09
CA ARG A 18 -4.36 -19.18 16.31
C ARG A 18 -5.86 -19.47 16.29
N ALA A 19 -6.66 -18.56 15.74
CA ALA A 19 -8.11 -18.63 15.83
C ALA A 19 -8.75 -19.57 14.79
N ALA A 20 -8.22 -19.59 13.56
CA ALA A 20 -8.69 -20.39 12.44
C ALA A 20 -7.52 -20.66 11.45
N PRO A 21 -6.56 -21.53 11.82
CA PRO A 21 -5.32 -21.73 11.08
C PRO A 21 -5.54 -22.11 9.60
N GLU A 22 -6.62 -22.82 9.31
CA GLU A 22 -7.06 -23.20 7.96
C GLU A 22 -7.45 -22.01 7.08
N LEU A 23 -7.86 -20.88 7.68
CA LEU A 23 -8.20 -19.65 6.98
C LEU A 23 -7.04 -18.63 6.97
N ALA A 24 -5.97 -18.87 7.73
CA ALA A 24 -4.83 -17.96 7.79
C ALA A 24 -4.18 -17.69 6.42
N PRO A 25 -3.92 -18.70 5.55
CA PRO A 25 -3.31 -18.45 4.24
C PRO A 25 -4.12 -17.50 3.35
N VAL A 26 -5.45 -17.65 3.31
CA VAL A 26 -6.32 -16.75 2.53
C VAL A 26 -6.37 -15.36 3.17
N GLY A 27 -6.41 -15.25 4.49
CA GLY A 27 -6.35 -13.96 5.18
C GLY A 27 -5.07 -13.19 4.87
N PHE A 28 -3.91 -13.85 4.94
CA PHE A 28 -2.62 -13.24 4.60
C PHE A 28 -2.57 -12.79 3.13
N ALA A 29 -2.96 -13.66 2.20
CA ALA A 29 -2.98 -13.35 0.78
C ALA A 29 -3.95 -12.20 0.45
N ALA A 30 -5.15 -12.23 1.02
CA ALA A 30 -6.15 -11.19 0.81
C ALA A 30 -5.71 -9.85 1.42
N GLY A 31 -5.14 -9.85 2.63
CA GLY A 31 -4.59 -8.65 3.26
C GLY A 31 -3.46 -8.03 2.44
N PHE A 32 -2.58 -8.85 1.87
CA PHE A 32 -1.54 -8.41 0.93
C PHE A 32 -2.14 -7.77 -0.32
N LEU A 33 -3.09 -8.46 -0.98
CA LEU A 33 -3.73 -7.99 -2.21
C LEU A 33 -4.57 -6.73 -1.99
N GLY A 34 -5.29 -6.65 -0.87
CA GLY A 34 -6.02 -5.47 -0.44
C GLY A 34 -5.09 -4.30 -0.17
N GLY A 35 -3.96 -4.57 0.50
CA GLY A 35 -2.90 -3.60 0.67
C GLY A 35 -2.26 -3.18 -0.66
N LEU A 36 -2.30 -3.98 -1.73
CA LEU A 36 -1.71 -3.63 -3.03
C LEU A 36 -2.68 -2.83 -3.92
N LEU A 37 -3.98 -3.17 -3.87
CA LEU A 37 -4.98 -2.68 -4.82
C LEU A 37 -5.03 -1.15 -4.98
N PRO A 38 -5.02 -0.33 -3.90
CA PRO A 38 -5.14 1.12 -4.06
C PRO A 38 -4.06 1.71 -4.99
N ASP A 39 -2.83 1.21 -4.90
CA ASP A 39 -1.69 1.72 -5.69
C ASP A 39 -1.78 1.44 -7.19
N LEU A 40 -2.73 0.61 -7.63
CA LEU A 40 -3.00 0.44 -9.06
C LEU A 40 -3.50 1.74 -9.72
N ASP A 41 -3.89 2.77 -8.93
CA ASP A 41 -4.23 4.10 -9.45
C ASP A 41 -3.04 5.03 -9.69
N MET A 42 -1.81 4.58 -9.42
CA MET A 42 -0.61 5.42 -9.54
C MET A 42 -0.46 6.07 -10.94
N TYR A 43 -1.02 5.45 -11.97
CA TYR A 43 -0.93 5.91 -13.36
C TYR A 43 -1.99 6.96 -13.76
N THR A 44 -3.22 6.88 -13.23
CA THR A 44 -4.38 7.66 -13.72
C THR A 44 -4.92 8.69 -12.74
N GLY A 45 -4.53 8.63 -11.46
CA GLY A 45 -5.06 9.53 -10.44
C GLY A 45 -4.58 9.15 -9.06
N HIS A 46 -3.26 9.09 -8.88
CA HIS A 46 -2.61 8.54 -7.70
C HIS A 46 -3.24 9.08 -6.40
N ARG A 47 -3.63 8.15 -5.52
CA ARG A 47 -4.29 8.42 -4.23
C ARG A 47 -5.63 9.14 -4.32
N ARG A 48 -6.29 8.99 -5.45
CA ARG A 48 -7.63 9.55 -5.69
C ARG A 48 -8.60 8.55 -6.28
N THR A 49 -8.24 7.61 -7.16
CA THR A 49 -9.28 6.81 -7.84
C THR A 49 -9.51 5.44 -7.21
N LEU A 50 -8.49 4.85 -6.58
CA LEU A 50 -8.62 3.57 -5.87
C LEU A 50 -8.31 3.68 -4.39
N HIS A 51 -7.94 4.86 -3.91
CA HIS A 51 -7.72 5.11 -2.49
C HIS A 51 -8.98 5.68 -1.86
N TYR A 52 -9.67 4.86 -1.07
CA TYR A 52 -10.91 5.22 -0.39
C TYR A 52 -10.75 5.11 1.14
N PRO A 53 -10.05 6.06 1.79
CA PRO A 53 -9.72 5.98 3.21
C PRO A 53 -10.96 5.86 4.12
N VAL A 54 -12.07 6.50 3.73
CA VAL A 54 -13.33 6.42 4.47
C VAL A 54 -14.12 5.17 4.08
N TYR A 55 -14.40 4.94 2.80
CA TYR A 55 -15.31 3.87 2.39
C TYR A 55 -14.75 2.47 2.60
N TYR A 56 -13.45 2.21 2.39
CA TYR A 56 -12.88 0.92 2.74
C TYR A 56 -12.94 0.67 4.24
N SER A 57 -12.69 1.69 5.07
CA SER A 57 -12.78 1.57 6.53
C SER A 57 -14.20 1.23 6.97
N VAL A 58 -15.22 1.89 6.39
CA VAL A 58 -16.63 1.62 6.68
C VAL A 58 -17.04 0.22 6.20
N LEU A 59 -16.62 -0.20 5.01
CA LEU A 59 -16.96 -1.52 4.45
C LEU A 59 -16.21 -2.68 5.12
N ALA A 60 -15.02 -2.44 5.65
CA ALA A 60 -14.27 -3.46 6.39
C ALA A 60 -15.00 -3.91 7.66
N VAL A 61 -15.77 -3.04 8.31
CA VAL A 61 -16.53 -3.38 9.53
C VAL A 61 -17.57 -4.50 9.30
N PRO A 62 -18.58 -4.35 8.42
CA PRO A 62 -19.54 -5.43 8.17
C PRO A 62 -18.88 -6.67 7.57
N ALA A 63 -17.81 -6.52 6.77
CA ALA A 63 -17.07 -7.67 6.25
C ALA A 63 -16.39 -8.48 7.36
N LEU A 64 -15.77 -7.81 8.34
CA LEU A 64 -15.21 -8.46 9.53
C LEU A 64 -16.30 -9.13 10.38
N LEU A 65 -17.45 -8.48 10.57
CA LEU A 65 -18.58 -9.08 11.28
C LEU A 65 -19.09 -10.34 10.55
N ALA A 66 -19.16 -10.32 9.22
CA ALA A 66 -19.52 -11.51 8.43
C ALA A 66 -18.48 -12.63 8.56
N ALA A 67 -17.18 -12.30 8.58
CA ALA A 67 -16.11 -13.27 8.79
C ALA A 67 -16.16 -13.92 10.19
N VAL A 68 -16.58 -13.18 11.22
CA VAL A 68 -16.79 -13.70 12.58
C VAL A 68 -18.06 -14.56 12.66
N ALA A 69 -19.16 -14.11 12.06
CA ALA A 69 -20.46 -14.79 12.13
C ALA A 69 -20.52 -16.07 11.31
N ALA A 70 -19.84 -16.10 10.15
CA ALA A 70 -19.78 -17.24 9.25
C ALA A 70 -18.37 -17.38 8.64
N PRO A 71 -17.40 -17.94 9.40
CA PRO A 71 -16.03 -18.09 8.94
C PRO A 71 -15.94 -19.01 7.71
N SER A 72 -15.40 -18.49 6.62
CA SER A 72 -15.16 -19.22 5.38
C SER A 72 -14.04 -18.54 4.60
N THR A 73 -13.50 -19.23 3.58
CA THR A 73 -12.52 -18.64 2.66
C THR A 73 -13.00 -17.32 2.06
N LEU A 74 -14.28 -17.24 1.70
CA LEU A 74 -14.88 -16.06 1.08
C LEU A 74 -15.01 -14.90 2.08
N THR A 75 -15.64 -15.14 3.23
CA THR A 75 -15.89 -14.07 4.22
C THR A 75 -14.59 -13.52 4.80
N VAL A 76 -13.62 -14.39 5.11
CA VAL A 76 -12.27 -13.97 5.54
C VAL A 76 -11.53 -13.26 4.43
N GLY A 77 -11.54 -13.80 3.21
CA GLY A 77 -10.87 -13.17 2.07
C GLY A 77 -11.37 -11.76 1.81
N VAL A 78 -12.68 -11.55 1.75
CA VAL A 78 -13.27 -10.21 1.56
C VAL A 78 -12.94 -9.28 2.72
N ALA A 79 -13.04 -9.75 3.97
CA ALA A 79 -12.76 -8.93 5.14
C ALA A 79 -11.31 -8.42 5.15
N PHE A 80 -10.33 -9.31 4.97
CA PHE A 80 -8.92 -8.93 5.00
C PHE A 80 -8.49 -8.14 3.77
N PHE A 81 -9.10 -8.38 2.60
CA PHE A 81 -8.88 -7.55 1.43
C PHE A 81 -9.34 -6.10 1.68
N LEU A 82 -10.57 -5.90 2.17
CA LEU A 82 -11.08 -4.56 2.47
C LEU A 82 -10.30 -3.90 3.60
N LEU A 83 -9.91 -4.67 4.62
CA LEU A 83 -9.11 -4.15 5.73
C LEU A 83 -7.70 -3.73 5.29
N GLY A 84 -7.06 -4.51 4.41
CA GLY A 84 -5.78 -4.14 3.80
C GLY A 84 -5.88 -2.86 2.95
N ALA A 85 -6.94 -2.75 2.12
CA ALA A 85 -7.18 -1.57 1.30
C ALA A 85 -7.49 -0.32 2.15
N ALA A 86 -8.25 -0.49 3.23
CA ALA A 86 -8.51 0.55 4.23
C ALA A 86 -7.21 1.01 4.87
N LEU A 87 -6.41 0.06 5.39
CA LEU A 87 -5.15 0.34 6.05
C LEU A 87 -4.19 1.10 5.13
N HIS A 88 -4.04 0.65 3.88
CA HIS A 88 -3.25 1.37 2.88
C HIS A 88 -3.75 2.81 2.72
N SER A 89 -5.02 2.99 2.36
CA SER A 89 -5.59 4.30 2.06
C SER A 89 -5.46 5.27 3.24
N VAL A 90 -5.57 4.76 4.47
CA VAL A 90 -5.37 5.55 5.70
C VAL A 90 -3.88 5.82 5.94
N ALA A 91 -3.02 4.84 5.74
CA ALA A 91 -1.57 4.93 5.96
C ALA A 91 -0.92 6.00 5.07
N ASP A 92 -1.46 6.26 3.88
CA ASP A 92 -0.94 7.30 2.99
C ASP A 92 -0.95 8.71 3.58
N MET A 93 -1.83 8.99 4.55
CA MET A 93 -1.76 10.25 5.30
C MET A 93 -0.46 10.38 6.09
N TYR A 94 0.17 9.28 6.47
CA TYR A 94 1.40 9.26 7.28
C TYR A 94 2.68 9.14 6.44
N GLY A 95 2.55 8.99 5.13
CA GLY A 95 3.66 9.08 4.18
C GLY A 95 3.99 10.52 3.77
N GLY A 96 4.63 10.64 2.61
CA GLY A 96 4.84 11.92 1.91
C GLY A 96 3.66 12.32 1.03
N GLY A 97 3.72 13.52 0.44
CA GLY A 97 2.74 13.98 -0.54
C GLY A 97 2.92 13.38 -1.93
N LEU A 98 2.08 13.82 -2.88
CA LEU A 98 2.02 13.32 -4.27
C LEU A 98 3.15 13.76 -5.21
N GLU A 99 4.08 14.59 -4.73
CA GLU A 99 5.16 15.13 -5.54
C GLU A 99 6.18 14.05 -5.97
N LEU A 100 6.81 14.25 -7.13
CA LEU A 100 7.86 13.33 -7.62
C LEU A 100 9.04 13.23 -6.67
N ARG A 101 9.36 14.34 -6.00
CA ARG A 101 10.45 14.51 -5.03
C ARG A 101 9.90 14.68 -3.61
N PRO A 102 9.37 13.62 -2.98
CA PRO A 102 8.67 13.75 -1.70
C PRO A 102 9.59 14.14 -0.53
N TRP A 103 10.91 14.08 -0.70
CA TRP A 103 11.87 14.59 0.29
C TRP A 103 11.90 16.12 0.36
N GLU A 104 11.36 16.83 -0.63
CA GLU A 104 11.21 18.28 -0.59
C GLU A 104 9.99 18.68 0.27
N GLY A 105 8.95 17.83 0.28
CA GLY A 105 7.80 17.99 1.17
C GLY A 105 6.96 19.24 0.86
N ASN A 106 6.72 19.51 -0.41
CA ASN A 106 6.04 20.73 -0.88
C ASN A 106 4.54 20.56 -1.14
N SER A 107 4.02 19.32 -1.10
CA SER A 107 2.60 19.06 -1.34
C SER A 107 1.79 19.01 -0.05
N ASP A 108 0.62 19.65 -0.07
CA ASP A 108 -0.41 19.54 0.98
C ASP A 108 -1.46 18.46 0.65
N ARG A 109 -1.15 17.57 -0.30
CA ARG A 109 -2.04 16.48 -0.74
C ARG A 109 -1.38 15.14 -0.44
N ALA A 110 -1.99 14.38 0.47
CA ALA A 110 -1.63 12.99 0.76
C ALA A 110 -2.59 12.02 0.07
N VAL A 111 -3.86 12.01 0.48
CA VAL A 111 -4.90 11.09 -0.04
C VAL A 111 -6.23 11.82 -0.14
N TYR A 112 -7.04 11.50 -1.16
CA TYR A 112 -8.33 12.15 -1.37
C TYR A 112 -9.43 11.53 -0.51
N ASP A 113 -10.12 12.36 0.29
CA ASP A 113 -11.33 11.99 1.03
C ASP A 113 -12.55 12.22 0.14
N HIS A 114 -13.10 11.14 -0.41
CA HIS A 114 -14.29 11.17 -1.25
C HIS A 114 -15.57 11.52 -0.49
N HIS A 115 -15.62 11.24 0.81
CA HIS A 115 -16.79 11.57 1.62
C HIS A 115 -16.88 13.08 1.87
N ARG A 116 -15.73 13.76 1.98
CA ARG A 116 -15.66 15.22 2.19
C ARG A 116 -15.23 16.01 0.95
N GLU A 117 -15.06 15.32 -0.17
CA GLU A 117 -14.61 15.85 -1.46
C GLU A 117 -13.37 16.77 -1.35
N LYS A 118 -12.37 16.34 -0.55
CA LYS A 118 -11.18 17.15 -0.31
C LYS A 118 -9.93 16.32 -0.13
N TRP A 119 -8.78 16.94 -0.38
CA TRP A 119 -7.49 16.34 -0.04
C TRP A 119 -7.25 16.38 1.47
N ILE A 120 -6.73 15.28 2.01
CA ILE A 120 -6.15 15.23 3.35
C ILE A 120 -4.68 15.61 3.23
N ALA A 121 -4.20 16.48 4.11
CA ALA A 121 -2.80 16.89 4.16
C ALA A 121 -1.88 15.79 4.74
N PRO A 122 -0.62 15.69 4.27
CA PRO A 122 0.35 14.76 4.84
C PRO A 122 0.65 15.07 6.31
N ARG A 123 0.61 14.04 7.14
CA ARG A 123 0.94 14.08 8.57
C ARG A 123 2.38 13.68 8.86
N ARG A 124 3.09 13.10 7.88
CA ARG A 124 4.53 12.78 7.92
C ARG A 124 4.96 11.92 9.12
N GLY A 125 4.29 10.77 9.30
CA GLY A 125 4.75 9.75 10.26
C GLY A 125 6.10 9.15 9.87
N VAL A 126 6.36 9.04 8.56
CA VAL A 126 7.70 8.93 7.98
C VAL A 126 8.01 10.17 7.15
N ARG A 127 9.30 10.45 6.92
CA ARG A 127 9.71 11.66 6.17
C ARG A 127 9.16 11.66 4.74
N TYR A 128 9.22 10.52 4.07
CA TYR A 128 8.67 10.27 2.75
C TYR A 128 8.68 8.77 2.45
N ASP A 129 7.91 8.36 1.46
CA ASP A 129 7.87 6.97 1.01
C ASP A 129 9.21 6.55 0.38
N GLY A 130 9.76 5.45 0.87
CA GLY A 130 11.11 4.99 0.53
C GLY A 130 12.23 5.65 1.34
N ALA A 131 11.93 6.44 2.37
CA ALA A 131 12.94 6.86 3.35
C ALA A 131 13.45 5.65 4.17
N VAL A 132 14.57 5.81 4.88
CA VAL A 132 15.14 4.74 5.71
C VAL A 132 14.17 4.32 6.82
N GLU A 133 13.37 5.26 7.35
CA GLU A 133 12.33 4.98 8.34
C GLU A 133 11.22 4.08 7.77
N ASP A 134 10.84 4.30 6.51
CA ASP A 134 9.84 3.48 5.81
C ASP A 134 10.38 2.05 5.60
N LEU A 135 11.66 1.91 5.22
CA LEU A 135 12.32 0.61 5.14
C LEU A 135 12.37 -0.09 6.52
N ALA A 136 12.69 0.65 7.58
CA ALA A 136 12.71 0.09 8.93
C ALA A 136 11.34 -0.42 9.36
N LEU A 137 10.25 0.29 9.03
CA LEU A 137 8.88 -0.18 9.23
C LEU A 137 8.59 -1.44 8.43
N SER A 138 8.95 -1.47 7.14
CA SER A 138 8.83 -2.66 6.29
C SER A 138 9.54 -3.88 6.90
N VAL A 139 10.79 -3.71 7.36
CA VAL A 139 11.56 -4.77 8.03
C VAL A 139 10.86 -5.21 9.32
N GLY A 140 10.43 -4.26 10.15
CA GLY A 140 9.73 -4.55 11.41
C GLY A 140 8.44 -5.35 11.22
N LEU A 141 7.67 -5.07 10.16
CA LEU A 141 6.46 -5.82 9.80
C LEU A 141 6.77 -7.18 9.17
N ALA A 142 7.85 -7.28 8.40
CA ALA A 142 8.22 -8.53 7.74
C ALA A 142 8.77 -9.58 8.72
N VAL A 143 9.48 -9.19 9.78
CA VAL A 143 10.00 -10.13 10.78
C VAL A 143 8.92 -11.06 11.36
N PRO A 144 7.80 -10.58 11.93
CA PRO A 144 6.75 -11.47 12.42
C PRO A 144 6.10 -12.26 11.27
N LEU A 145 5.92 -11.67 10.08
CA LEU A 145 5.38 -12.41 8.93
C LEU A 145 6.24 -13.60 8.54
N LEU A 146 7.57 -13.46 8.52
CA LEU A 146 8.50 -14.56 8.21
C LEU A 146 8.44 -15.71 9.23
N LEU A 147 8.02 -15.43 10.47
CA LEU A 147 7.78 -16.43 11.51
C LEU A 147 6.40 -17.07 11.39
N LEU A 148 5.40 -16.34 10.90
CA LEU A 148 4.00 -16.77 10.86
C LEU A 148 3.62 -17.53 9.58
N VAL A 149 4.34 -17.33 8.47
CA VAL A 149 3.93 -17.85 7.15
C VAL A 149 4.86 -18.92 6.57
N GLY A 150 4.25 -19.94 5.98
CA GLY A 150 4.94 -20.96 5.17
C GLY A 150 5.17 -20.52 3.71
N ALA A 151 5.80 -21.39 2.92
CA ALA A 151 5.82 -21.23 1.47
C ALA A 151 4.42 -21.47 0.87
N PRO A 152 3.98 -20.73 -0.17
CA PRO A 152 4.74 -19.74 -0.94
C PRO A 152 4.75 -18.32 -0.35
N LEU A 153 3.88 -18.01 0.62
CA LEU A 153 3.75 -16.66 1.19
C LEU A 153 5.05 -16.11 1.77
N ARG A 154 5.92 -16.96 2.31
CA ARG A 154 7.24 -16.54 2.80
C ARG A 154 8.10 -15.95 1.67
N GLN A 155 8.03 -16.49 0.46
CA GLN A 155 8.74 -15.96 -0.69
C GLN A 155 8.18 -14.61 -1.12
N VAL A 156 6.86 -14.41 -0.99
CA VAL A 156 6.22 -13.11 -1.22
C VAL A 156 6.77 -12.07 -0.25
N VAL A 157 6.84 -12.37 1.06
CA VAL A 157 7.40 -11.44 2.06
C VAL A 157 8.85 -11.08 1.75
N ILE A 158 9.69 -12.06 1.41
CA ILE A 158 11.09 -11.84 1.03
C ILE A 158 11.19 -10.97 -0.23
N GLY A 159 10.38 -11.27 -1.25
CA GLY A 159 10.33 -10.49 -2.48
C GLY A 159 9.89 -9.04 -2.24
N THR A 160 8.90 -8.83 -1.39
CA THR A 160 8.45 -7.50 -0.98
C THR A 160 9.54 -6.73 -0.23
N LEU A 161 10.27 -7.37 0.68
CA LEU A 161 11.43 -6.74 1.32
C LEU A 161 12.53 -6.36 0.33
N ALA A 162 12.81 -7.23 -0.65
CA ALA A 162 13.77 -6.91 -1.70
C ALA A 162 13.33 -5.68 -2.51
N VAL A 163 12.04 -5.57 -2.84
CA VAL A 163 11.46 -4.38 -3.47
C VAL A 163 11.59 -3.16 -2.56
N ALA A 164 11.35 -3.29 -1.25
CA ALA A 164 11.51 -2.19 -0.29
C ALA A 164 12.94 -1.65 -0.28
N VAL A 165 13.94 -2.53 -0.18
CA VAL A 165 15.36 -2.15 -0.20
C VAL A 165 15.72 -1.46 -1.51
N ALA A 166 15.34 -2.05 -2.66
CA ALA A 166 15.61 -1.48 -3.96
C ALA A 166 14.96 -0.10 -4.12
N TYR A 167 13.69 0.03 -3.70
CA TYR A 167 12.96 1.28 -3.75
C TYR A 167 13.62 2.35 -2.89
N THR A 168 13.99 2.05 -1.64
CA THR A 168 14.68 2.99 -0.76
C THR A 168 16.01 3.47 -1.32
N VAL A 169 16.84 2.56 -1.85
CA VAL A 169 18.14 2.91 -2.46
C VAL A 169 17.97 3.81 -3.68
N LEU A 170 16.97 3.51 -4.52
CA LEU A 170 16.75 4.22 -5.77
C LEU A 170 15.88 5.47 -5.62
N ARG A 171 15.15 5.64 -4.51
CA ARG A 171 14.03 6.59 -4.39
C ARG A 171 14.37 8.01 -4.84
N ARG A 172 15.54 8.51 -4.43
CA ARG A 172 15.99 9.87 -4.76
C ARG A 172 16.39 10.02 -6.23
N ARG A 173 16.90 8.96 -6.85
CA ARG A 173 17.30 8.92 -8.25
C ARG A 173 16.12 8.73 -9.20
N LEU A 174 15.01 8.15 -8.75
CA LEU A 174 13.85 7.91 -9.62
C LEU A 174 13.32 9.17 -10.30
N ALA A 175 13.31 10.30 -9.61
CA ALA A 175 12.88 11.58 -10.20
C ALA A 175 13.87 12.07 -11.27
N GLU A 176 15.18 11.90 -11.05
CA GLU A 176 16.23 12.26 -12.01
C GLU A 176 16.21 11.34 -13.23
N ILE A 177 16.03 10.04 -13.01
CA ILE A 177 15.89 9.03 -14.08
C ILE A 177 14.67 9.35 -14.94
N ALA A 178 13.52 9.63 -14.32
CA ALA A 178 12.33 10.02 -15.06
C ALA A 178 12.59 11.27 -15.92
N ALA A 179 13.18 12.32 -15.33
CA ALA A 179 13.51 13.55 -16.05
C ALA A 179 14.51 13.33 -17.20
N ALA A 180 15.43 12.38 -17.09
CA ALA A 180 16.38 12.05 -18.14
C ALA A 180 15.78 11.16 -19.26
N VAL A 181 14.86 10.26 -18.90
CA VAL A 181 14.29 9.26 -19.84
C VAL A 181 13.10 9.81 -20.60
N ILE A 182 12.22 10.59 -19.97
CA ILE A 182 11.00 11.11 -20.59
C ILE A 182 11.28 11.88 -21.90
N PRO A 183 12.28 12.78 -21.98
CA PRO A 183 12.60 13.50 -23.22
C PRO A 183 13.12 12.60 -24.35
N LEU A 184 13.54 11.36 -24.05
CA LEU A 184 14.03 10.39 -25.03
C LEU A 184 12.90 9.50 -25.57
N LEU A 185 11.69 9.58 -25.00
CA LEU A 185 10.57 8.78 -25.45
C LEU A 185 10.00 9.31 -26.78
N PRO A 186 9.57 8.42 -27.69
CA PRO A 186 8.82 8.83 -28.88
C PRO A 186 7.56 9.62 -28.50
N SER A 187 7.23 10.67 -29.26
CA SER A 187 6.01 11.49 -29.02
C SER A 187 4.71 10.69 -29.09
N SER A 188 4.71 9.52 -29.73
CA SER A 188 3.58 8.57 -29.68
C SER A 188 3.25 8.07 -28.27
N LEU A 189 4.18 8.24 -27.30
CA LEU A 189 4.00 7.84 -25.91
C LEU A 189 3.50 8.97 -25.00
N ASP A 190 3.39 10.22 -25.49
CA ASP A 190 3.02 11.38 -24.67
C ASP A 190 1.62 11.24 -24.04
N SER A 191 0.68 10.61 -24.76
CA SER A 191 -0.66 10.30 -24.26
C SER A 191 -0.66 9.30 -23.11
N TYR A 192 0.41 8.51 -22.98
CA TYR A 192 0.62 7.50 -21.95
C TYR A 192 1.53 7.99 -20.81
N LEU A 193 1.96 9.25 -20.81
CA LEU A 193 2.67 9.82 -19.67
C LEU A 193 1.66 10.32 -18.64
N PRO A 194 1.74 9.85 -17.37
CA PRO A 194 0.93 10.41 -16.29
C PRO A 194 1.13 11.92 -16.17
N ASP A 195 0.07 12.66 -15.81
CA ASP A 195 0.11 14.14 -15.75
C ASP A 195 1.22 14.69 -14.86
N ARG A 196 1.66 13.93 -13.85
CA ARG A 196 2.78 14.33 -12.97
C ARG A 196 4.15 14.41 -13.67
N TYR A 197 4.24 13.94 -14.91
CA TYR A 197 5.46 13.91 -15.73
C TYR A 197 5.40 14.84 -16.96
N ARG A 198 4.27 15.52 -17.15
CA ARG A 198 4.09 16.58 -18.16
C ARG A 198 4.45 17.93 -17.55
#